data_AF-A0AAW1INL8-F1
#
_entry.id   AF-A0AAW1INL8-F1
#
_cell.length_a   1.000
_cell.length_b   1.000
_cell.length_c   1.000
_cell.angle_alpha   90.00
_cell.angle_beta   90.00
_cell.angle_gamma   90.00
#
_symmetry.space_group_name_H-M   'P 1'
#
loop_
_entity.id
_entity.type
_entity.pdbx_description
1 polymer ?
#
loop_
_entity_poly.entity_id
_entity_poly.type
_entity_poly.pdbx_seq_one_letter_code
_entity_poly.pdbx_strand_id
1 'polypeptide(L)'
;MLIKACETIPTERTAGTMLIKPCETISERSVKKRRVMPREEEGGEELEEEEEVPVVDIERGKHIDVKALLSSKARNFLVTTKGGEVVPISVLDGKYVLVCCFLVPFDTDSTEANTCRSLQALYSELSLQGNADEVKFVIVGKIDPAFTMANFDSLFSRLSVDCLAIPFFDTKSRDKVCESLDICTAKSRYVSCLAVHPSGEVLKLDPLFLEIYGGQSFPFSEQHFANIDQQDKIIRDRVCSTDSTISLRELLQCDYLSRIADKNNSIPTSDFGVTRVALYLCSDGHFMVELQNIHKRCLDEGHKLEIVLVTLPFDGNYDPTSFFNLMKQSALKNPLSSSWLAFPFNDKICRTLWRLYHCYEGDQLIIMPNGSRPGDLWGKHIATVYGIDAYPFTRDIIIDRKVNEIRSVTLEQLLGDSQTVDLRNKNVLLYLDYPRFGSDCEYPYKILDLDYDEFKVKYPGSEVFYVPLGPIFRSEYGGEFRKCATKWPILPSEMCTSLKKHIYGNCGGFRTLITIGKDGKSLSRFAQYNQPSSKSSVYLFDDTLAAEILHDLEKETW
;
A
#
# COMPACT_ATOMS: atom_id res chain seq x y z
N MET A 1 -20.96 -38.94 7.37
CA MET A 1 -20.63 -40.34 7.73
C MET A 1 -19.11 -40.46 7.69
N LEU A 2 -18.48 -40.89 8.80
CA LEU A 2 -17.03 -41.16 9.03
C LEU A 2 -16.13 -39.91 9.05
N ILE A 3 -15.58 -39.37 10.16
CA ILE A 3 -14.84 -39.84 11.36
C ILE A 3 -13.36 -40.25 11.10
N LYS A 4 -12.46 -39.39 11.63
CA LYS A 4 -11.09 -39.55 12.20
C LYS A 4 -9.94 -40.14 11.37
N ALA A 5 -8.81 -39.41 11.35
CA ALA A 5 -7.62 -39.75 12.15
C ALA A 5 -6.69 -38.54 12.32
N CYS A 6 -6.47 -38.14 13.57
CA CYS A 6 -5.29 -37.39 14.04
C CYS A 6 -4.39 -38.41 14.73
N GLU A 7 -3.09 -38.43 14.44
CA GLU A 7 -2.02 -38.85 15.35
C GLU A 7 -0.74 -38.04 15.07
N THR A 8 0.09 -37.98 16.09
CA THR A 8 1.05 -36.95 16.53
C THR A 8 2.52 -37.15 16.10
N ILE A 9 3.22 -36.04 15.76
CA ILE A 9 4.57 -35.53 16.21
C ILE A 9 5.76 -36.54 16.27
N PRO A 10 6.99 -36.27 15.72
CA PRO A 10 7.89 -35.23 16.25
C PRO A 10 8.84 -34.44 15.31
N THR A 11 9.29 -33.33 15.88
CA THR A 11 10.38 -32.43 15.48
C THR A 11 11.72 -33.16 15.33
N GLU A 12 12.45 -32.90 14.24
CA GLU A 12 13.91 -32.98 14.23
C GLU A 12 14.50 -31.98 13.22
N ARG A 13 15.42 -31.14 13.72
CA ARG A 13 16.29 -30.27 12.93
C ARG A 13 17.33 -31.13 12.23
N THR A 14 17.61 -30.87 10.96
CA THR A 14 18.96 -31.13 10.40
C THR A 14 19.21 -30.28 9.17
N ALA A 15 20.33 -29.55 9.21
CA ALA A 15 20.89 -28.80 8.11
C ALA A 15 21.39 -29.76 7.01
N GLY A 16 21.22 -29.38 5.74
CA GLY A 16 21.65 -30.19 4.59
C GLY A 16 22.05 -29.32 3.41
N THR A 17 23.32 -28.94 3.37
CA THR A 17 24.03 -28.35 2.24
C THR A 17 24.13 -29.37 1.10
N MET A 18 23.64 -29.06 -0.10
CA MET A 18 23.81 -29.92 -1.28
C MET A 18 24.99 -29.44 -2.13
N LEU A 19 26.12 -30.14 -1.96
CA LEU A 19 27.28 -30.11 -2.85
C LEU A 19 27.04 -31.06 -4.02
N ILE A 20 27.08 -30.56 -5.25
CA ILE A 20 27.09 -31.39 -6.46
C ILE A 20 28.54 -31.80 -6.76
N LYS A 21 28.79 -33.11 -6.78
CA LYS A 21 30.06 -33.74 -7.19
C LYS A 21 30.03 -34.18 -8.66
N PRO A 22 31.21 -34.35 -9.29
CA PRO A 22 31.41 -34.30 -10.74
C PRO A 22 31.36 -35.68 -11.42
N CYS A 23 31.13 -35.68 -12.74
CA CYS A 23 31.06 -36.87 -13.58
C CYS A 23 32.40 -37.13 -14.29
N GLU A 24 32.84 -38.39 -14.25
CA GLU A 24 34.10 -38.92 -14.78
C GLU A 24 34.02 -39.35 -16.27
N THR A 25 35.02 -38.90 -17.03
CA THR A 25 35.81 -39.54 -18.11
C THR A 25 35.21 -40.55 -19.11
N ILE A 26 35.44 -40.29 -20.41
CA ILE A 26 35.72 -41.30 -21.45
C ILE A 26 36.91 -40.87 -22.35
N SER A 27 37.96 -41.70 -22.27
CA SER A 27 39.03 -42.14 -23.18
C SER A 27 39.76 -41.27 -24.23
N GLU A 28 41.08 -41.41 -24.16
CA GLU A 28 42.16 -41.07 -25.10
C GLU A 28 42.02 -41.61 -26.54
N ARG A 29 42.52 -40.84 -27.53
CA ARG A 29 43.66 -41.15 -28.42
C ARG A 29 43.62 -40.29 -29.70
N SER A 30 44.65 -39.48 -29.92
CA SER A 30 45.54 -39.55 -31.10
C SER A 30 46.48 -38.35 -31.18
N VAL A 31 47.76 -38.61 -30.95
CA VAL A 31 48.89 -37.69 -31.12
C VAL A 31 49.29 -37.63 -32.59
N LYS A 32 49.42 -36.42 -33.16
CA LYS A 32 50.32 -36.15 -34.30
C LYS A 32 51.14 -34.89 -34.03
N LYS A 33 52.47 -35.09 -34.03
CA LYS A 33 53.56 -34.12 -33.85
C LYS A 33 53.74 -33.19 -35.06
N ARG A 34 54.39 -32.03 -34.77
CA ARG A 34 55.25 -31.11 -35.57
C ARG A 34 54.62 -29.72 -35.68
N ARG A 35 55.32 -28.60 -35.49
CA ARG A 35 56.77 -28.28 -35.50
C ARG A 35 56.94 -26.91 -34.80
N VAL A 36 58.10 -26.65 -34.19
CA VAL A 36 58.44 -25.40 -33.51
C VAL A 36 59.39 -24.56 -34.38
N MET A 37 59.04 -23.27 -34.58
CA MET A 37 59.85 -22.04 -34.81
C MET A 37 60.51 -21.82 -36.20
N PRO A 38 60.65 -20.55 -36.68
CA PRO A 38 61.23 -19.42 -35.93
C PRO A 38 60.49 -18.06 -35.94
N ARG A 39 60.96 -17.24 -34.98
CA ARG A 39 60.73 -15.80 -34.75
C ARG A 39 60.98 -14.94 -35.99
N GLU A 40 60.08 -13.99 -36.22
CA GLU A 40 60.29 -12.69 -36.86
C GLU A 40 59.58 -11.68 -35.94
N GLU A 41 60.35 -10.97 -35.11
CA GLU A 41 60.72 -9.56 -35.27
C GLU A 41 59.56 -8.58 -35.03
N GLU A 42 59.66 -7.98 -33.84
CA GLU A 42 59.07 -6.76 -33.28
C GLU A 42 58.46 -5.78 -34.29
N GLY A 43 57.13 -5.68 -34.26
CA GLY A 43 56.39 -4.46 -34.53
C GLY A 43 55.60 -4.13 -33.27
N GLY A 44 55.97 -3.05 -32.58
CA GLY A 44 55.23 -2.56 -31.43
C GLY A 44 53.85 -2.09 -31.85
N GLU A 45 52.82 -2.88 -31.53
CA GLU A 45 51.47 -2.35 -31.39
C GLU A 45 51.48 -1.57 -30.06
N GLU A 46 51.45 -0.24 -30.19
CA GLU A 46 51.06 0.65 -29.10
C GLU A 46 49.76 0.09 -28.51
N LEU A 47 49.84 -0.43 -27.29
CA LEU A 47 48.68 -0.61 -26.45
C LEU A 47 48.08 0.79 -26.28
N GLU A 48 47.07 1.12 -27.08
CA GLU A 48 46.20 2.26 -26.82
C GLU A 48 45.75 2.10 -25.36
N GLU A 49 46.24 2.96 -24.48
CA GLU A 49 45.75 3.06 -23.11
C GLU A 49 44.22 3.10 -23.20
N GLU A 50 43.55 2.13 -22.58
CA GLU A 50 42.10 2.14 -22.48
C GLU A 50 41.71 3.41 -21.73
N GLU A 51 41.35 4.45 -22.49
CA GLU A 51 40.94 5.73 -21.95
C GLU A 51 39.70 5.46 -21.08
N GLU A 52 39.89 5.40 -19.76
CA GLU A 52 38.81 5.22 -18.79
C GLU A 52 37.77 6.32 -19.03
N VAL A 53 36.59 5.92 -19.48
CA VAL A 53 35.53 6.89 -19.75
C VAL A 53 34.93 7.27 -18.39
N PRO A 54 35.03 8.55 -17.96
CA PRO A 54 34.66 8.92 -16.61
C PRO A 54 33.16 8.71 -16.39
N VAL A 55 32.83 8.01 -15.31
CA VAL A 55 31.47 7.88 -14.78
C VAL A 55 30.93 9.26 -14.44
N VAL A 56 29.68 9.53 -14.82
CA VAL A 56 29.04 10.81 -14.54
C VAL A 56 28.40 10.73 -13.15
N ASP A 57 28.70 11.71 -12.30
CA ASP A 57 28.01 11.89 -11.01
C ASP A 57 26.62 12.47 -11.26
N ILE A 58 25.59 11.63 -11.10
CA ILE A 58 24.19 11.98 -11.35
C ILE A 58 23.41 12.03 -10.04
N GLU A 59 22.90 13.21 -9.69
CA GLU A 59 22.00 13.40 -8.56
C GLU A 59 20.79 14.25 -8.97
N ARG A 60 19.67 14.07 -8.28
CA ARG A 60 18.46 14.86 -8.51
C ARG A 60 18.75 16.36 -8.31
N GLY A 61 18.27 17.19 -9.24
CA GLY A 61 18.47 18.64 -9.24
C GLY A 61 19.83 19.09 -9.81
N LYS A 62 20.81 18.19 -10.01
CA LYS A 62 22.03 18.52 -10.75
C LYS A 62 21.71 18.71 -12.23
N HIS A 63 22.49 19.56 -12.90
CA HIS A 63 22.44 19.71 -14.35
C HIS A 63 23.48 18.81 -15.01
N ILE A 64 23.05 18.05 -16.00
CA ILE A 64 23.92 17.16 -16.79
C ILE A 64 23.76 17.44 -18.28
N ASP A 65 24.83 17.20 -19.04
CA ASP A 65 24.71 17.11 -20.50
C ASP A 65 24.31 15.67 -20.88
N VAL A 66 23.01 15.46 -21.04
CA VAL A 66 22.46 14.15 -21.41
C VAL A 66 22.95 13.66 -22.78
N LYS A 67 23.31 14.57 -23.70
CA LYS A 67 23.88 14.18 -24.99
C LYS A 67 25.29 13.64 -24.80
N ALA A 68 26.12 14.30 -23.98
CA ALA A 68 27.45 13.79 -23.63
C ALA A 68 27.38 12.45 -22.88
N LEU A 69 26.37 12.26 -22.02
CA LEU A 69 26.11 10.98 -21.37
C LEU A 69 25.80 9.88 -22.41
N LEU A 70 24.97 10.18 -23.42
CA LEU A 70 24.50 9.21 -24.41
C LEU A 70 25.36 9.10 -25.68
N SER A 71 26.49 9.81 -25.79
CA SER A 71 27.44 9.78 -26.90
C SER A 71 28.86 9.39 -26.47
N SER A 72 29.74 9.23 -27.45
CA SER A 72 31.19 9.07 -27.27
C SER A 72 31.95 9.93 -28.30
N LYS A 73 33.27 10.05 -28.15
CA LYS A 73 34.12 10.73 -29.16
C LYS A 73 33.94 10.14 -30.57
N ALA A 74 33.64 8.84 -30.66
CA ALA A 74 33.47 8.11 -31.91
C ALA A 74 32.00 8.03 -32.40
N ARG A 75 31.01 8.33 -31.55
CA ARG A 75 29.58 8.19 -31.90
C ARG A 75 28.74 9.35 -31.37
N ASN A 76 28.08 10.05 -32.28
CA ASN A 76 27.14 11.15 -32.02
C ASN A 76 25.70 10.87 -32.52
N PHE A 77 25.30 9.60 -32.56
CA PHE A 77 23.99 9.15 -33.03
C PHE A 77 23.41 8.06 -32.13
N LEU A 78 22.09 7.90 -32.11
CA LEU A 78 21.38 6.78 -31.52
C LEU A 78 20.74 5.95 -32.64
N VAL A 79 20.19 4.79 -32.31
CA VAL A 79 19.40 3.98 -33.26
C VAL A 79 17.96 3.83 -32.80
N THR A 80 17.02 3.74 -33.73
CA THR A 80 15.64 3.40 -33.40
C THR A 80 15.54 1.96 -32.91
N THR A 81 14.69 1.69 -31.92
CA THR A 81 14.46 0.32 -31.45
C THR A 81 13.65 -0.48 -32.46
N LYS A 82 12.88 0.18 -33.34
CA LYS A 82 12.25 -0.44 -34.50
C LYS A 82 13.02 -0.09 -35.78
N GLY A 83 13.58 -1.09 -36.45
CA GLY A 83 14.25 -0.93 -37.74
C GLY A 83 15.72 -0.54 -37.66
N GLY A 84 16.24 -0.10 -36.52
CA GLY A 84 17.66 0.18 -36.32
C GLY A 84 18.18 1.38 -37.12
N GLU A 85 17.29 2.31 -37.47
CA GLU A 85 17.64 3.51 -38.23
C GLU A 85 18.51 4.43 -37.40
N VAL A 86 19.54 5.02 -38.02
CA VAL A 86 20.47 5.93 -37.35
C VAL A 86 19.83 7.31 -37.22
N VAL A 87 19.78 7.82 -35.99
CA VAL A 87 19.20 9.12 -35.63
C VAL A 87 20.27 10.00 -34.99
N PRO A 88 20.48 11.25 -35.45
CA PRO A 88 21.46 12.14 -34.85
C PRO A 88 21.09 12.50 -33.40
N ILE A 89 22.10 12.66 -32.54
CA ILE A 89 21.86 12.93 -31.11
C ILE A 89 21.18 14.28 -30.83
N SER A 90 21.19 15.20 -31.81
CA SER A 90 20.47 16.47 -31.75
C SER A 90 18.95 16.32 -31.67
N VAL A 91 18.39 15.12 -31.92
CA VAL A 91 16.97 14.84 -31.73
C VAL A 91 16.50 15.03 -30.27
N LEU A 92 17.45 15.06 -29.32
CA LEU A 92 17.22 15.29 -27.90
C LEU A 92 17.10 16.78 -27.54
N ASP A 93 17.44 17.69 -28.47
CA ASP A 93 17.49 19.12 -28.18
C ASP A 93 16.12 19.68 -27.82
N GLY A 94 16.05 20.35 -26.65
CA GLY A 94 14.82 20.95 -26.15
C GLY A 94 13.74 19.93 -25.72
N LYS A 95 14.09 18.66 -25.55
CA LYS A 95 13.17 17.58 -25.16
C LYS A 95 13.44 17.09 -23.75
N TYR A 96 12.40 16.55 -23.11
CA TYR A 96 12.59 15.70 -21.95
C TYR A 96 13.25 14.41 -22.42
N VAL A 97 14.24 13.92 -21.68
CA VAL A 97 14.92 12.67 -22.00
C VAL A 97 14.69 11.69 -20.86
N LEU A 98 14.05 10.56 -21.16
CA LEU A 98 13.88 9.46 -20.22
C LEU A 98 14.82 8.33 -20.63
N VAL A 99 15.92 8.18 -19.89
CA VAL A 99 16.88 7.10 -20.09
C VAL A 99 16.49 5.93 -19.19
N CYS A 100 16.26 4.76 -19.77
CA CYS A 100 15.93 3.54 -19.05
C CYS A 100 16.99 2.48 -19.33
N CYS A 101 17.61 2.01 -18.26
CA CYS A 101 18.69 1.05 -18.33
C CYS A 101 18.21 -0.29 -17.78
N PHE A 102 18.43 -1.35 -18.55
CA PHE A 102 17.97 -2.70 -18.25
C PHE A 102 19.16 -3.66 -18.23
N LEU A 103 19.21 -4.55 -17.25
CA LEU A 103 20.05 -5.74 -17.34
C LEU A 103 19.35 -6.77 -18.24
N VAL A 104 20.04 -7.26 -19.27
CA VAL A 104 19.47 -8.13 -20.31
C VAL A 104 20.24 -9.45 -20.37
N PRO A 105 19.56 -10.61 -20.56
CA PRO A 105 18.12 -10.78 -20.69
C PRO A 105 17.38 -10.76 -19.35
N PHE A 106 16.08 -10.50 -19.39
CA PHE A 106 15.18 -10.62 -18.25
C PHE A 106 13.92 -11.39 -18.61
N ASP A 107 13.33 -12.01 -17.59
CA ASP A 107 12.09 -12.79 -17.70
C ASP A 107 10.88 -11.88 -17.92
N THR A 108 9.80 -12.41 -18.49
CA THR A 108 8.50 -11.69 -18.66
C THR A 108 7.89 -11.17 -17.35
N ASP A 109 8.46 -11.62 -16.25
CA ASP A 109 7.89 -11.78 -14.91
C ASP A 109 8.70 -10.97 -13.88
N SER A 110 9.47 -10.00 -14.39
CA SER A 110 10.49 -9.25 -13.68
C SER A 110 10.11 -7.76 -13.53
N THR A 111 10.79 -7.05 -12.63
CA THR A 111 10.67 -5.60 -12.46
C THR A 111 10.95 -4.85 -13.76
N GLU A 112 11.88 -5.36 -14.58
CA GLU A 112 12.21 -4.86 -15.90
C GLU A 112 11.01 -4.92 -16.85
N ALA A 113 10.26 -6.02 -16.85
CA ALA A 113 9.06 -6.16 -17.64
C ALA A 113 7.95 -5.19 -17.19
N ASN A 114 7.79 -4.97 -15.87
CA ASN A 114 6.88 -3.98 -15.32
C ASN A 114 7.24 -2.55 -15.76
N THR A 115 8.53 -2.21 -15.75
CA THR A 115 9.03 -0.92 -16.24
C THR A 115 8.73 -0.76 -17.74
N CYS A 116 8.98 -1.78 -18.57
CA CYS A 116 8.64 -1.76 -20.00
C CYS A 116 7.14 -1.48 -20.23
N ARG A 117 6.25 -2.10 -19.46
CA ARG A 117 4.79 -1.85 -19.56
C ARG A 117 4.44 -0.42 -19.12
N SER A 118 5.09 0.08 -18.08
CA SER A 118 4.87 1.45 -17.59
C SER A 118 5.36 2.51 -18.59
N LEU A 119 6.45 2.23 -19.32
CA LEU A 119 6.91 3.06 -20.45
C LEU A 119 5.90 3.07 -21.60
N GLN A 120 5.30 1.92 -21.94
CA GLN A 120 4.26 1.84 -22.96
C GLN A 120 3.01 2.65 -22.56
N ALA A 121 2.62 2.59 -21.29
CA ALA A 121 1.52 3.39 -20.76
C ALA A 121 1.81 4.89 -20.83
N LEU A 122 3.01 5.32 -20.43
CA LEU A 122 3.48 6.69 -20.55
C LEU A 122 3.47 7.19 -22.00
N TYR A 123 4.01 6.42 -22.93
CA TYR A 123 4.01 6.79 -24.35
C TYR A 123 2.58 6.93 -24.90
N SER A 124 1.68 6.01 -24.53
CA SER A 124 0.29 6.03 -24.96
C SER A 124 -0.43 7.28 -24.43
N GLU A 125 -0.23 7.63 -23.16
CA GLU A 125 -0.81 8.82 -22.55
C GLU A 125 -0.27 10.10 -23.20
N LEU A 126 1.04 10.20 -23.41
CA LEU A 126 1.66 11.34 -24.13
C LEU A 126 1.10 11.49 -25.54
N SER A 127 0.89 10.37 -26.24
CA SER A 127 0.31 10.37 -27.58
C SER A 127 -1.13 10.89 -27.58
N LEU A 128 -1.94 10.49 -26.60
CA LEU A 128 -3.31 10.98 -26.44
C LEU A 128 -3.37 12.47 -26.11
N GLN A 129 -2.40 12.98 -25.35
CA GLN A 129 -2.29 14.38 -24.98
C GLN A 129 -1.66 15.27 -26.07
N GLY A 130 -1.14 14.68 -27.15
CA GLY A 130 -0.40 15.41 -28.19
C GLY A 130 1.05 15.77 -27.82
N ASN A 131 1.58 15.17 -26.75
CA ASN A 131 2.90 15.46 -26.17
C ASN A 131 3.94 14.38 -26.50
N ALA A 132 3.65 13.43 -27.39
CA ALA A 132 4.58 12.34 -27.73
C ALA A 132 5.95 12.83 -28.23
N ASP A 133 6.00 14.00 -28.88
CA ASP A 133 7.23 14.60 -29.35
C ASP A 133 8.01 15.37 -28.28
N GLU A 134 7.43 15.63 -27.10
CA GLU A 134 8.10 16.36 -26.02
C GLU A 134 9.09 15.49 -25.23
N VAL A 135 8.92 14.17 -25.28
CA VAL A 135 9.72 13.20 -24.53
C VAL A 135 10.44 12.24 -25.50
N LYS A 136 11.74 12.04 -25.28
CA LYS A 136 12.53 11.02 -25.96
C LYS A 136 12.92 9.91 -24.99
N PHE A 137 12.49 8.70 -25.32
CA PHE A 137 12.80 7.48 -24.59
C PHE A 137 14.11 6.89 -25.12
N VAL A 138 15.10 6.71 -24.25
CA VAL A 138 16.41 6.15 -24.60
C VAL A 138 16.64 4.88 -23.80
N ILE A 139 16.76 3.76 -24.48
CA ILE A 139 16.91 2.44 -23.90
C ILE A 139 18.39 2.04 -23.91
N VAL A 140 18.89 1.58 -22.77
CA VAL A 140 20.26 1.08 -22.62
C VAL A 140 20.21 -0.33 -22.07
N GLY A 141 20.55 -1.32 -22.90
CA GLY A 141 20.69 -2.71 -22.47
C GLY A 141 22.11 -2.99 -21.99
N LYS A 142 22.31 -3.23 -20.69
CA LYS A 142 23.52 -3.85 -20.17
C LYS A 142 23.41 -5.34 -20.41
N ILE A 143 24.38 -5.92 -21.09
CA ILE A 143 24.36 -7.31 -21.51
C ILE A 143 25.58 -7.99 -20.94
N ASP A 144 25.40 -9.15 -20.33
CA ASP A 144 26.55 -9.98 -19.95
C ASP A 144 27.33 -10.40 -21.22
N PRO A 145 28.67 -10.34 -21.23
CA PRO A 145 29.48 -10.76 -22.39
C PRO A 145 29.17 -12.16 -22.92
N ALA A 146 28.56 -13.04 -22.12
CA ALA A 146 28.10 -14.37 -22.55
C ALA A 146 26.88 -14.34 -23.48
N PHE A 147 26.15 -13.23 -23.58
CA PHE A 147 24.94 -13.09 -24.39
C PHE A 147 25.18 -12.38 -25.73
N THR A 148 24.21 -12.52 -26.63
CA THR A 148 24.35 -12.12 -28.05
C THR A 148 23.43 -10.96 -28.42
N MET A 149 23.58 -10.46 -29.66
CA MET A 149 22.65 -9.47 -30.25
C MET A 149 21.20 -9.95 -30.22
N ALA A 150 20.92 -11.25 -30.35
CA ALA A 150 19.55 -11.76 -30.24
C ALA A 150 18.92 -11.51 -28.86
N ASN A 151 19.72 -11.53 -27.78
CA ASN A 151 19.26 -11.17 -26.45
C ASN A 151 18.97 -9.67 -26.36
N PHE A 152 19.79 -8.84 -26.99
CA PHE A 152 19.54 -7.39 -27.09
C PHE A 152 18.27 -7.07 -27.86
N ASP A 153 18.05 -7.70 -29.01
CA ASP A 153 16.85 -7.50 -29.82
C ASP A 153 15.59 -7.97 -29.10
N SER A 154 15.72 -8.95 -28.19
CA SER A 154 14.60 -9.39 -27.33
C SER A 154 14.13 -8.31 -26.35
N LEU A 155 14.97 -7.36 -25.95
CA LEU A 155 14.53 -6.19 -25.20
C LEU A 155 13.61 -5.32 -26.05
N PHE A 156 14.01 -5.04 -27.29
CA PHE A 156 13.24 -4.18 -28.18
C PHE A 156 11.92 -4.80 -28.61
N SER A 157 11.85 -6.12 -28.80
CA SER A 157 10.59 -6.79 -29.12
C SER A 157 9.56 -6.71 -27.98
N ARG A 158 10.02 -6.55 -26.73
CA ARG A 158 9.16 -6.30 -25.56
C ARG A 158 8.67 -4.86 -25.47
N LEU A 159 9.28 -3.93 -26.19
CA LEU A 159 8.88 -2.54 -26.26
C LEU A 159 7.98 -2.34 -27.50
N SER A 160 6.69 -2.17 -27.26
CA SER A 160 5.71 -1.86 -28.32
C SER A 160 5.88 -0.45 -28.91
N VAL A 161 6.78 0.37 -28.34
CA VAL A 161 7.03 1.77 -28.69
C VAL A 161 8.33 1.87 -29.48
N ASP A 162 8.38 2.77 -30.47
CA ASP A 162 9.64 3.09 -31.13
C ASP A 162 10.44 4.09 -30.29
N CYS A 163 11.45 3.58 -29.60
CA CYS A 163 12.34 4.34 -28.74
C CYS A 163 13.69 4.55 -29.44
N LEU A 164 14.57 5.30 -28.80
CA LEU A 164 15.98 5.37 -29.18
C LEU A 164 16.79 4.39 -28.34
N ALA A 165 17.94 3.95 -28.83
CA ALA A 165 18.87 3.12 -28.09
C ALA A 165 20.33 3.45 -28.41
N ILE A 166 21.20 3.16 -27.46
CA ILE A 166 22.63 3.08 -27.74
C ILE A 166 22.88 1.78 -28.53
N PRO A 167 23.52 1.81 -29.71
CA PRO A 167 23.70 0.64 -30.55
C PRO A 167 24.39 -0.53 -29.84
N PHE A 168 24.07 -1.77 -30.24
CA PHE A 168 24.62 -3.00 -29.64
C PHE A 168 26.17 -3.08 -29.69
N PHE A 169 26.81 -2.52 -30.71
CA PHE A 169 28.27 -2.56 -30.81
C PHE A 169 28.99 -1.58 -29.87
N ASP A 170 28.31 -0.55 -29.35
CA ASP A 170 28.93 0.48 -28.50
C ASP A 170 28.81 0.13 -27.02
N THR A 171 29.49 -0.95 -26.63
CA THR A 171 29.48 -1.47 -25.26
C THR A 171 30.03 -0.45 -24.26
N LYS A 172 31.11 0.26 -24.59
CA LYS A 172 31.72 1.27 -23.72
C LYS A 172 30.72 2.38 -23.34
N SER A 173 29.93 2.88 -24.30
CA SER A 173 28.91 3.90 -23.98
C SER A 173 27.78 3.34 -23.12
N ARG A 174 27.35 2.08 -23.35
CA ARG A 174 26.30 1.47 -22.51
C ARG A 174 26.79 1.27 -21.08
N ASP A 175 28.02 0.79 -20.92
CA ASP A 175 28.66 0.55 -19.63
C ASP A 175 28.78 1.84 -18.83
N LYS A 176 29.28 2.91 -19.47
CA LYS A 176 29.35 4.26 -18.88
C LYS A 176 28.00 4.71 -18.31
N VAL A 177 26.92 4.57 -19.07
CA VAL A 177 25.58 5.02 -18.63
C VAL A 177 25.06 4.15 -17.49
N CYS A 178 25.23 2.83 -17.58
CA CYS A 178 24.79 1.90 -16.54
C CYS A 178 25.54 2.12 -15.22
N GLU A 179 26.86 2.32 -15.27
CA GLU A 179 27.68 2.64 -14.10
C GLU A 179 27.29 4.00 -13.50
N SER A 180 27.02 5.01 -14.33
CA SER A 180 26.56 6.34 -13.87
C SER A 180 25.18 6.30 -13.19
N LEU A 181 24.39 5.24 -13.42
CA LEU A 181 23.06 5.04 -12.82
C LEU A 181 23.03 3.92 -11.79
N ASP A 182 24.22 3.47 -11.33
CA ASP A 182 24.42 2.40 -10.35
C ASP A 182 23.76 1.06 -10.71
N ILE A 183 23.59 0.79 -12.01
CA ILE A 183 23.32 -0.57 -12.49
C ILE A 183 24.66 -1.31 -12.51
N CYS A 184 24.74 -2.42 -11.76
CA CYS A 184 25.92 -3.30 -11.57
C CYS A 184 26.77 -3.10 -10.29
N THR A 185 26.37 -2.26 -9.32
CA THR A 185 27.06 -2.23 -8.01
C THR A 185 26.52 -3.33 -7.06
N ALA A 186 27.23 -3.64 -5.96
CA ALA A 186 26.81 -4.65 -4.96
C ALA A 186 25.43 -4.39 -4.29
N LYS A 187 24.77 -3.26 -4.61
CA LYS A 187 23.40 -2.88 -4.24
C LYS A 187 22.40 -3.08 -5.42
N SER A 188 22.76 -3.87 -6.43
CA SER A 188 22.25 -3.80 -7.81
C SER A 188 20.72 -3.77 -7.92
N ARG A 189 20.21 -2.74 -8.62
CA ARG A 189 18.86 -2.72 -9.21
C ARG A 189 18.93 -3.34 -10.60
N TYR A 190 17.93 -4.14 -10.97
CA TYR A 190 17.85 -4.75 -12.30
C TYR A 190 17.47 -3.76 -13.41
N VAL A 191 16.83 -2.66 -13.00
CA VAL A 191 16.44 -1.54 -13.86
C VAL A 191 16.69 -0.21 -13.14
N SER A 192 17.09 0.82 -13.89
CA SER A 192 17.26 2.19 -13.42
C SER A 192 16.71 3.14 -14.47
N CYS A 193 16.13 4.25 -14.02
CA CYS A 193 15.54 5.27 -14.89
C CYS A 193 16.07 6.65 -14.50
N LEU A 194 16.34 7.46 -15.51
CA LEU A 194 16.79 8.83 -15.39
C LEU A 194 15.86 9.71 -16.23
N ALA A 195 15.13 10.61 -15.58
CA ALA A 195 14.34 11.63 -16.27
C ALA A 195 15.09 12.97 -16.23
N VAL A 196 15.34 13.56 -17.40
CA VAL A 196 16.05 14.84 -17.55
C VAL A 196 15.15 15.87 -18.21
N HIS A 197 15.08 17.05 -17.62
CA HIS A 197 14.37 18.21 -18.17
C HIS A 197 15.13 18.79 -19.38
N PRO A 198 14.47 19.47 -20.34
CA PRO A 198 15.14 20.16 -21.46
C PRO A 198 16.30 21.10 -21.10
N SER A 199 16.35 21.62 -19.86
CA SER A 199 17.47 22.45 -19.36
C SER A 199 18.73 21.65 -19.01
N GLY A 200 18.62 20.33 -18.91
CA GLY A 200 19.66 19.43 -18.38
C GLY A 200 19.46 19.07 -16.91
N GLU A 201 18.45 19.60 -16.22
CA GLU A 201 18.17 19.25 -14.81
C GLU A 201 17.69 17.80 -14.67
N VAL A 202 18.29 17.06 -13.74
CA VAL A 202 17.88 15.70 -13.37
C VAL A 202 16.64 15.75 -12.48
N LEU A 203 15.52 15.20 -12.96
CA LEU A 203 14.23 15.19 -12.25
C LEU A 203 14.02 13.93 -11.40
N LYS A 204 14.41 12.74 -11.90
CA LYS A 204 14.22 11.43 -11.24
C LYS A 204 15.37 10.46 -11.53
N LEU A 205 15.62 9.53 -10.59
CA LEU A 205 16.73 8.54 -10.61
C LEU A 205 16.31 7.12 -10.19
N ASP A 206 15.02 6.85 -10.22
CA ASP A 206 14.43 5.57 -9.85
C ASP A 206 13.34 5.20 -10.85
N PRO A 207 13.10 3.92 -11.14
CA PRO A 207 12.01 3.47 -12.00
C PRO A 207 10.64 3.49 -11.29
N LEU A 208 10.62 3.62 -9.96
CA LEU A 208 9.43 3.43 -9.14
C LEU A 208 8.36 4.47 -9.46
N PHE A 209 8.72 5.70 -9.83
CA PHE A 209 7.73 6.68 -10.26
C PHE A 209 6.92 6.22 -11.48
N LEU A 210 7.53 5.49 -12.43
CA LEU A 210 6.81 4.93 -13.58
C LEU A 210 5.85 3.83 -13.13
N GLU A 211 6.27 3.01 -12.16
CA GLU A 211 5.43 1.94 -11.61
C GLU A 211 4.28 2.51 -10.77
N ILE A 212 4.47 3.60 -10.04
CA ILE A 212 3.40 4.19 -9.21
C ILE A 212 2.42 5.03 -10.04
N TYR A 213 2.93 5.83 -10.98
CA TYR A 213 2.14 6.84 -11.69
C TYR A 213 1.84 6.50 -13.15
N GLY A 214 2.62 5.61 -13.77
CA GLY A 214 2.39 5.10 -15.14
C GLY A 214 2.27 6.21 -16.17
N GLY A 215 1.16 6.18 -16.90
CA GLY A 215 0.79 7.22 -17.88
C GLY A 215 0.87 8.65 -17.35
N GLN A 216 0.58 8.84 -16.06
CA GLN A 216 0.50 10.16 -15.43
C GLN A 216 1.87 10.70 -14.98
N SER A 217 2.97 10.01 -15.29
CA SER A 217 4.28 10.39 -14.77
C SER A 217 4.83 11.69 -15.33
N PHE A 218 4.43 12.09 -16.53
CA PHE A 218 4.88 13.34 -17.17
C PHE A 218 4.23 14.57 -16.51
N PRO A 219 4.98 15.65 -16.18
CA PRO A 219 6.37 15.99 -16.60
C PRO A 219 7.48 15.61 -15.59
N PHE A 220 7.32 14.52 -14.84
CA PHE A 220 8.33 13.93 -13.94
C PHE A 220 8.80 14.80 -12.77
N SER A 221 8.13 15.93 -12.51
CA SER A 221 8.49 16.82 -11.41
C SER A 221 7.86 16.38 -10.08
N GLU A 222 8.54 16.65 -8.96
CA GLU A 222 7.99 16.35 -7.63
C GLU A 222 6.69 17.10 -7.36
N GLN A 223 6.57 18.34 -7.85
CA GLN A 223 5.35 19.11 -7.72
C GLN A 223 4.17 18.42 -8.43
N HIS A 224 4.42 17.83 -9.60
CA HIS A 224 3.39 17.10 -10.33
C HIS A 224 2.93 15.84 -9.58
N PHE A 225 3.85 15.05 -9.04
CA PHE A 225 3.50 13.88 -8.23
C PHE A 225 2.76 14.28 -6.95
N ALA A 226 3.19 15.34 -6.27
CA ALA A 226 2.49 15.86 -5.10
C ALA A 226 1.05 16.31 -5.44
N ASN A 227 0.83 16.88 -6.63
CA ASN A 227 -0.52 17.22 -7.09
C ASN A 227 -1.38 15.97 -7.31
N ILE A 228 -0.82 14.90 -7.89
CA ILE A 228 -1.53 13.61 -8.05
C ILE A 228 -1.87 13.02 -6.68
N ASP A 229 -0.90 12.96 -5.76
CA ASP A 229 -1.11 12.41 -4.42
C ASP A 229 -2.17 13.21 -3.63
N GLN A 230 -2.19 14.53 -3.83
CA GLN A 230 -3.23 15.40 -3.26
C GLN A 230 -4.61 15.11 -3.86
N GLN A 231 -4.70 14.89 -5.17
CA GLN A 231 -5.95 14.47 -5.82
C GLN A 231 -6.41 13.11 -5.30
N ASP A 232 -5.50 12.15 -5.15
CA ASP A 232 -5.81 10.84 -4.58
C ASP A 232 -6.31 10.97 -3.14
N LYS A 233 -5.71 11.86 -2.33
CA LYS A 233 -6.23 12.18 -0.98
C LYS A 233 -7.64 12.75 -1.02
N ILE A 234 -7.93 13.70 -1.92
CA ILE A 234 -9.28 14.23 -2.10
C ILE A 234 -10.25 13.12 -2.49
N ILE A 235 -9.85 12.20 -3.38
CA ILE A 235 -10.67 11.04 -3.76
C ILE A 235 -10.95 10.15 -2.54
N ARG A 236 -9.93 9.80 -1.75
CA ARG A 236 -10.11 9.00 -0.51
C ARG A 236 -11.09 9.67 0.44
N ASP A 237 -10.92 10.97 0.69
CA ASP A 237 -11.79 11.74 1.57
C ASP A 237 -13.23 11.73 1.05
N ARG A 238 -13.44 11.88 -0.27
CA ARG A 238 -14.76 11.84 -0.90
C ARG A 238 -15.40 10.44 -0.96
N VAL A 239 -14.60 9.37 -0.90
CA VAL A 239 -15.14 8.01 -0.73
C VAL A 239 -15.64 7.81 0.71
N CYS A 240 -14.92 8.33 1.70
CA CYS A 240 -15.23 8.10 3.12
C CYS A 240 -16.15 9.18 3.75
N SER A 241 -16.45 10.28 3.05
CA SER A 241 -17.24 11.41 3.56
C SER A 241 -18.73 11.31 3.20
N THR A 242 -19.59 11.91 4.03
CA THR A 242 -21.01 12.13 3.76
C THR A 242 -21.30 13.45 3.05
N ASP A 243 -20.40 14.43 3.15
CA ASP A 243 -20.68 15.82 2.77
C ASP A 243 -20.38 16.09 1.29
N SER A 244 -19.36 15.41 0.75
CA SER A 244 -18.96 15.50 -0.65
C SER A 244 -18.58 14.12 -1.15
N THR A 245 -19.55 13.37 -1.65
CA THR A 245 -19.30 12.01 -2.14
C THR A 245 -18.75 12.01 -3.57
N ILE A 246 -18.00 10.96 -3.93
CA ILE A 246 -17.61 10.69 -5.32
C ILE A 246 -18.54 9.62 -5.92
N SER A 247 -18.99 9.85 -7.15
CA SER A 247 -19.81 8.87 -7.87
C SER A 247 -18.94 7.79 -8.53
N LEU A 248 -19.51 6.62 -8.80
CA LEU A 248 -18.81 5.56 -9.53
C LEU A 248 -18.34 6.03 -10.92
N ARG A 249 -19.19 6.76 -11.65
CA ARG A 249 -18.85 7.32 -12.97
C ARG A 249 -17.65 8.25 -12.89
N GLU A 250 -17.63 9.13 -11.89
CA GLU A 250 -16.54 10.09 -11.70
C GLU A 250 -15.23 9.39 -11.36
N LEU A 251 -15.27 8.40 -10.46
CA LEU A 251 -14.08 7.65 -10.07
C LEU A 251 -13.50 6.81 -11.21
N LEU A 252 -14.35 6.08 -11.93
CA LEU A 252 -13.91 5.19 -13.01
C LEU A 252 -13.74 5.89 -14.36
N GLN A 253 -14.18 7.15 -14.48
CA GLN A 253 -14.23 7.92 -15.75
C GLN A 253 -14.83 7.11 -16.90
N CYS A 254 -15.90 6.37 -16.58
CA CYS A 254 -16.50 5.39 -17.47
C CYS A 254 -18.02 5.46 -17.38
N ASP A 255 -18.70 5.48 -18.52
CA ASP A 255 -20.17 5.61 -18.56
C ASP A 255 -20.89 4.26 -18.44
N TYR A 256 -20.24 3.15 -18.79
CA TYR A 256 -20.87 1.83 -18.85
C TYR A 256 -19.93 0.72 -18.40
N LEU A 257 -20.45 -0.23 -17.63
CA LEU A 257 -19.74 -1.46 -17.24
C LEU A 257 -20.43 -2.67 -17.84
N SER A 258 -19.65 -3.65 -18.31
CA SER A 258 -20.19 -4.87 -18.91
C SER A 258 -20.23 -6.02 -17.91
N ARG A 259 -21.20 -6.93 -18.01
CA ARG A 259 -21.22 -8.15 -17.19
C ARG A 259 -20.02 -9.03 -17.56
N ILE A 260 -19.46 -9.74 -16.58
CA ILE A 260 -18.37 -10.68 -16.82
C ILE A 260 -18.85 -11.77 -17.80
N ALA A 261 -20.04 -12.33 -17.64
CA ALA A 261 -20.52 -13.39 -18.55
C ALA A 261 -20.90 -12.90 -19.95
N ASP A 262 -21.35 -11.64 -20.11
CA ASP A 262 -21.85 -11.11 -21.37
C ASP A 262 -21.42 -9.66 -21.60
N LYS A 263 -20.51 -9.46 -22.57
CA LYS A 263 -20.00 -8.13 -22.94
C LYS A 263 -21.08 -7.23 -23.56
N ASN A 264 -22.14 -7.81 -24.13
CA ASN A 264 -23.25 -7.05 -24.73
C ASN A 264 -24.25 -6.57 -23.69
N ASN A 265 -24.18 -7.10 -22.47
CA ASN A 265 -24.98 -6.65 -21.35
C ASN A 265 -24.21 -5.59 -20.54
N SER A 266 -24.35 -4.34 -20.98
CA SER A 266 -23.72 -3.17 -20.36
C SER A 266 -24.72 -2.38 -19.52
N ILE A 267 -24.28 -1.92 -18.35
CA ILE A 267 -25.06 -1.16 -17.38
C ILE A 267 -24.45 0.23 -17.22
N PRO A 268 -25.24 1.32 -17.26
CA PRO A 268 -24.72 2.66 -17.01
C PRO A 268 -24.12 2.79 -15.61
N THR A 269 -22.98 3.46 -15.47
CA THR A 269 -22.34 3.72 -14.17
C THR A 269 -23.15 4.63 -13.24
N SER A 270 -24.20 5.26 -13.77
CA SER A 270 -25.17 6.05 -13.02
C SER A 270 -26.35 5.24 -12.48
N ASP A 271 -26.52 3.99 -12.90
CA ASP A 271 -27.74 3.20 -12.69
C ASP A 271 -27.57 2.09 -11.65
N PHE A 272 -27.35 2.49 -10.40
CA PHE A 272 -27.29 1.55 -9.25
C PHE A 272 -28.35 1.82 -8.19
N GLY A 273 -29.05 2.96 -8.22
CA GLY A 273 -30.11 3.29 -7.26
C GLY A 273 -29.68 3.06 -5.80
N VAL A 274 -30.42 2.20 -5.08
CA VAL A 274 -30.14 1.84 -3.67
C VAL A 274 -29.15 0.68 -3.51
N THR A 275 -28.64 0.11 -4.60
CA THR A 275 -27.68 -0.99 -4.58
C THR A 275 -26.30 -0.50 -4.16
N ARG A 276 -25.64 -1.22 -3.26
CA ARG A 276 -24.26 -0.94 -2.88
C ARG A 276 -23.32 -1.49 -3.94
N VAL A 277 -22.34 -0.70 -4.35
CA VAL A 277 -21.31 -1.11 -5.31
C VAL A 277 -20.01 -1.35 -4.55
N ALA A 278 -19.40 -2.52 -4.76
CA ALA A 278 -18.07 -2.84 -4.27
C ALA A 278 -17.11 -3.02 -5.45
N LEU A 279 -16.01 -2.26 -5.45
CA LEU A 279 -14.91 -2.41 -6.39
C LEU A 279 -13.96 -3.47 -5.86
N TYR A 280 -13.94 -4.62 -6.51
CA TYR A 280 -12.98 -5.67 -6.22
C TYR A 280 -11.71 -5.41 -7.04
N LEU A 281 -10.69 -4.89 -6.37
CA LEU A 281 -9.38 -4.64 -6.94
C LEU A 281 -8.58 -5.96 -6.89
N CYS A 282 -8.55 -6.67 -8.01
CA CYS A 282 -7.94 -7.98 -8.16
C CYS A 282 -6.48 -7.83 -8.64
N SER A 283 -5.51 -8.12 -7.77
CA SER A 283 -4.08 -8.16 -8.09
C SER A 283 -3.57 -9.58 -8.30
N ASP A 284 -4.07 -10.55 -7.53
CA ASP A 284 -3.67 -11.95 -7.58
C ASP A 284 -4.85 -12.94 -7.64
N GLY A 285 -6.05 -12.49 -7.29
CA GLY A 285 -7.27 -13.28 -7.30
C GLY A 285 -7.47 -14.17 -6.07
N HIS A 286 -6.60 -14.09 -5.06
CA HIS A 286 -6.68 -14.94 -3.86
C HIS A 286 -7.94 -14.69 -3.04
N PHE A 287 -8.48 -13.45 -3.03
CA PHE A 287 -9.69 -13.12 -2.29
C PHE A 287 -10.98 -13.49 -3.04
N MET A 288 -10.89 -13.87 -4.32
CA MET A 288 -12.06 -14.06 -5.19
C MET A 288 -13.06 -15.10 -4.65
N VAL A 289 -12.56 -16.24 -4.16
CA VAL A 289 -13.42 -17.32 -3.64
C VAL A 289 -14.16 -16.88 -2.37
N GLU A 290 -13.47 -16.16 -1.49
CA GLU A 290 -14.08 -15.63 -0.27
C GLU A 290 -15.11 -14.54 -0.59
N LEU A 291 -14.79 -13.64 -1.52
CA LEU A 291 -15.72 -12.61 -2.01
C LEU A 291 -16.97 -13.22 -2.65
N GLN A 292 -16.85 -14.33 -3.39
CA GLN A 292 -18.00 -15.08 -3.90
C GLN A 292 -18.88 -15.59 -2.76
N ASN A 293 -18.29 -16.11 -1.69
CA ASN A 293 -19.06 -16.56 -0.52
C ASN A 293 -19.76 -15.39 0.19
N ILE A 294 -19.09 -14.25 0.35
CA ILE A 294 -19.68 -13.02 0.92
C ILE A 294 -20.84 -12.54 0.05
N HIS A 295 -20.65 -12.48 -1.27
CA HIS A 295 -21.68 -12.07 -2.21
C HIS A 295 -22.90 -13.01 -2.16
N LYS A 296 -22.68 -14.32 -2.06
CA LYS A 296 -23.77 -15.29 -1.90
C LYS A 296 -24.58 -15.00 -0.64
N ARG A 297 -23.92 -14.81 0.50
CA ARG A 297 -24.58 -14.49 1.77
C ARG A 297 -25.39 -13.20 1.69
N CYS A 298 -24.86 -12.17 1.00
CA CYS A 298 -25.62 -10.95 0.75
C CYS A 298 -26.93 -11.23 0.03
N LEU A 299 -26.90 -12.04 -1.03
CA LEU A 299 -28.11 -12.41 -1.76
C LEU A 299 -29.08 -13.22 -0.91
N ASP A 300 -28.58 -14.19 -0.14
CA ASP A 300 -29.39 -15.04 0.74
C ASP A 300 -30.12 -14.22 1.83
N GLU A 301 -29.50 -13.14 2.33
CA GLU A 301 -30.09 -12.21 3.31
C GLU A 301 -30.85 -11.03 2.68
N GLY A 302 -31.01 -11.02 1.35
CA GLY A 302 -31.75 -9.98 0.62
C GLY A 302 -31.02 -8.64 0.51
N HIS A 303 -29.72 -8.60 0.79
CA HIS A 303 -28.88 -7.44 0.58
C HIS A 303 -28.57 -7.20 -0.90
N LYS A 304 -28.57 -5.94 -1.32
CA LYS A 304 -28.31 -5.52 -2.70
C LYS A 304 -26.87 -5.07 -2.85
N LEU A 305 -25.99 -5.99 -3.21
CA LEU A 305 -24.58 -5.75 -3.49
C LEU A 305 -24.28 -6.03 -4.96
N GLU A 306 -23.61 -5.10 -5.62
CA GLU A 306 -23.07 -5.25 -6.97
C GLU A 306 -21.55 -5.22 -6.90
N ILE A 307 -20.90 -6.16 -7.58
CA ILE A 307 -19.43 -6.30 -7.57
C ILE A 307 -18.89 -5.91 -8.94
N VAL A 308 -17.93 -4.99 -8.94
CA VAL A 308 -17.17 -4.59 -10.13
C VAL A 308 -15.76 -5.15 -10.00
N LEU A 309 -15.40 -6.07 -10.88
CA LEU A 309 -14.04 -6.58 -11.02
C LEU A 309 -13.18 -5.51 -11.71
N VAL A 310 -12.14 -5.06 -11.00
CA VAL A 310 -11.08 -4.18 -11.50
C VAL A 310 -9.77 -4.95 -11.39
N THR A 311 -9.09 -5.20 -12.49
CA THR A 311 -7.80 -5.91 -12.46
C THR A 311 -6.63 -4.96 -12.34
N LEU A 312 -5.68 -5.29 -11.46
CA LEU A 312 -4.45 -4.55 -11.20
C LEU A 312 -3.22 -5.40 -11.63
N PRO A 313 -2.91 -5.46 -12.94
CA PRO A 313 -1.82 -6.26 -13.50
C PRO A 313 -0.44 -5.59 -13.28
N PHE A 314 -0.21 -5.08 -12.08
CA PHE A 314 1.04 -4.41 -11.70
C PHE A 314 1.99 -5.35 -10.96
N ASP A 315 1.45 -6.42 -10.38
CA ASP A 315 2.22 -7.49 -9.77
C ASP A 315 2.15 -8.73 -10.69
N GLY A 316 3.31 -9.17 -11.18
CA GLY A 316 3.44 -10.39 -11.99
C GLY A 316 3.49 -10.26 -13.52
N ASN A 317 3.02 -11.33 -14.17
CA ASN A 317 3.67 -11.95 -15.34
C ASN A 317 2.88 -11.79 -16.64
N TYR A 318 1.75 -11.09 -16.57
CA TYR A 318 0.76 -11.05 -17.62
C TYR A 318 0.68 -9.63 -18.18
N ASP A 319 0.56 -9.51 -19.50
CA ASP A 319 0.07 -8.24 -20.05
C ASP A 319 -1.34 -7.96 -19.49
N PRO A 320 -1.75 -6.69 -19.38
CA PRO A 320 -3.04 -6.33 -18.77
C PRO A 320 -4.26 -7.05 -19.38
N THR A 321 -4.23 -7.34 -20.69
CA THR A 321 -5.34 -8.00 -21.37
C THR A 321 -5.39 -9.48 -21.03
N SER A 322 -4.24 -10.17 -21.05
CA SER A 322 -4.15 -11.57 -20.63
C SER A 322 -4.54 -11.75 -19.17
N PHE A 323 -4.06 -10.87 -18.29
CA PHE A 323 -4.42 -10.90 -16.88
C PHE A 323 -5.92 -10.72 -16.66
N PHE A 324 -6.50 -9.71 -17.31
CA PHE A 324 -7.94 -9.46 -17.28
C PHE A 324 -8.74 -10.68 -17.72
N ASN A 325 -8.35 -11.31 -18.84
CA ASN A 325 -9.02 -12.51 -19.34
C ASN A 325 -8.86 -13.71 -18.40
N LEU A 326 -7.69 -13.90 -17.80
CA LEU A 326 -7.42 -14.96 -16.83
C LEU A 326 -8.30 -14.81 -15.58
N MET A 327 -8.35 -13.62 -14.99
CA MET A 327 -9.15 -13.35 -13.80
C MET A 327 -10.64 -13.46 -14.08
N LYS A 328 -11.08 -12.99 -15.26
CA LYS A 328 -12.44 -13.18 -15.76
C LYS A 328 -12.80 -14.66 -15.89
N GLN A 329 -11.94 -15.49 -16.48
CA GLN A 329 -12.16 -16.94 -16.57
C GLN A 329 -12.20 -17.61 -15.19
N SER A 330 -11.32 -17.19 -14.28
CA SER A 330 -11.30 -17.68 -12.90
C SER A 330 -12.61 -17.36 -12.17
N ALA A 331 -13.10 -16.13 -12.30
CA ALA A 331 -14.38 -15.70 -11.72
C ALA A 331 -15.55 -16.56 -12.25
N LEU A 332 -15.61 -16.79 -13.55
CA LEU A 332 -16.66 -17.58 -14.21
C LEU A 332 -16.67 -19.07 -13.85
N LYS A 333 -15.64 -19.60 -13.16
CA LYS A 333 -15.70 -20.95 -12.57
C LYS A 333 -16.81 -21.06 -11.53
N ASN A 334 -17.22 -19.95 -10.93
CA ASN A 334 -18.38 -19.87 -10.06
C ASN A 334 -19.54 -19.17 -10.79
N PRO A 335 -20.70 -19.84 -10.97
CA PRO A 335 -21.85 -19.24 -11.65
C PRO A 335 -22.30 -17.92 -11.03
N LEU A 336 -22.09 -17.73 -9.72
CA LEU A 336 -22.44 -16.50 -9.01
C LEU A 336 -21.73 -15.25 -9.56
N SER A 337 -20.47 -15.38 -9.99
CA SER A 337 -19.71 -14.25 -10.55
C SER A 337 -20.12 -13.92 -11.99
N SER A 338 -21.01 -14.69 -12.61
CA SER A 338 -21.56 -14.37 -13.94
C SER A 338 -22.32 -13.04 -13.94
N SER A 339 -22.91 -12.70 -12.79
CA SER A 339 -23.59 -11.42 -12.60
C SER A 339 -22.63 -10.28 -12.27
N TRP A 340 -21.35 -10.50 -11.95
CA TRP A 340 -20.46 -9.38 -11.66
C TRP A 340 -20.24 -8.49 -12.89
N LEU A 341 -19.86 -7.25 -12.65
CA LEU A 341 -19.43 -6.30 -13.67
C LEU A 341 -17.91 -6.36 -13.85
N ALA A 342 -17.44 -5.98 -15.04
CA ALA A 342 -16.03 -5.86 -15.35
C ALA A 342 -15.70 -4.44 -15.78
N PHE A 343 -14.70 -3.85 -15.13
CA PHE A 343 -14.10 -2.61 -15.60
C PHE A 343 -13.02 -2.92 -16.63
N PRO A 344 -13.07 -2.35 -17.85
CA PRO A 344 -11.99 -2.52 -18.82
C PRO A 344 -10.71 -1.88 -18.29
N PHE A 345 -9.56 -2.52 -18.54
CA PHE A 345 -8.28 -2.01 -18.05
C PHE A 345 -8.01 -0.59 -18.59
N ASN A 346 -7.67 0.31 -17.66
CA ASN A 346 -7.23 1.66 -17.94
C ASN A 346 -6.08 1.97 -16.97
N ASP A 347 -4.86 2.17 -17.50
CA ASP A 347 -3.65 2.33 -16.68
C ASP A 347 -3.80 3.47 -15.65
N LYS A 348 -4.27 4.64 -16.09
CA LYS A 348 -4.49 5.82 -15.24
C LYS A 348 -5.44 5.53 -14.08
N ILE A 349 -6.62 4.98 -14.38
CA ILE A 349 -7.63 4.69 -13.35
C ILE A 349 -7.19 3.54 -12.44
N CYS A 350 -6.65 2.46 -13.00
CA CYS A 350 -6.18 1.33 -12.21
C CYS A 350 -5.04 1.74 -11.25
N ARG A 351 -4.10 2.59 -11.69
CA ARG A 351 -3.04 3.09 -10.80
C ARG A 351 -3.58 4.07 -9.76
N THR A 352 -4.55 4.92 -10.11
CA THR A 352 -5.25 5.74 -9.11
C THR A 352 -5.89 4.86 -8.04
N LEU A 353 -6.69 3.85 -8.42
CA LEU A 353 -7.31 2.92 -7.47
C LEU A 353 -6.28 2.15 -6.64
N TRP A 354 -5.17 1.72 -7.26
CA TRP A 354 -4.07 1.07 -6.57
C TRP A 354 -3.44 1.98 -5.51
N ARG A 355 -3.19 3.25 -5.85
CA ARG A 355 -2.64 4.23 -4.90
C ARG A 355 -3.62 4.59 -3.80
N LEU A 356 -4.94 4.60 -4.04
CA LEU A 356 -5.92 4.89 -2.97
C LEU A 356 -5.77 3.94 -1.77
N TYR A 357 -5.25 2.74 -1.99
CA TYR A 357 -4.98 1.78 -0.94
C TYR A 357 -3.48 1.77 -0.58
N HIS A 358 -3.15 1.94 0.71
CA HIS A 358 -1.75 2.11 1.17
C HIS A 358 -1.00 0.78 1.37
N CYS A 359 -1.54 -0.35 0.92
CA CYS A 359 -0.88 -1.64 0.98
C CYS A 359 -0.78 -2.23 -0.43
N TYR A 360 0.46 -2.48 -0.86
CA TYR A 360 0.79 -2.87 -2.23
C TYR A 360 0.59 -4.36 -2.49
N GLU A 361 0.07 -5.11 -1.51
CA GLU A 361 0.00 -6.57 -1.57
C GLU A 361 -1.44 -7.09 -1.56
N GLY A 362 -1.72 -7.97 -2.52
CA GLY A 362 -2.95 -8.74 -2.60
C GLY A 362 -4.20 -7.95 -2.97
N ASP A 363 -5.26 -8.72 -3.25
CA ASP A 363 -6.55 -8.16 -3.65
C ASP A 363 -7.16 -7.24 -2.59
N GLN A 364 -7.96 -6.25 -3.03
CA GLN A 364 -8.68 -5.30 -2.16
C GLN A 364 -10.14 -5.14 -2.52
N LEU A 365 -10.93 -4.57 -1.61
CA LEU A 365 -12.35 -4.30 -1.83
C LEU A 365 -12.69 -2.90 -1.32
N ILE A 366 -13.03 -1.99 -2.25
CA ILE A 366 -13.50 -0.64 -1.93
C ILE A 366 -15.03 -0.62 -2.02
N ILE A 367 -15.68 -0.17 -0.96
CA ILE A 367 -17.12 0.06 -0.93
C ILE A 367 -17.41 1.49 -1.38
N MET A 368 -18.24 1.64 -2.41
CA MET A 368 -18.60 2.96 -2.94
C MET A 368 -19.65 3.64 -2.05
N PRO A 369 -19.61 4.98 -1.94
CA PRO A 369 -20.71 5.76 -1.37
C PRO A 369 -22.02 5.47 -2.09
N ASN A 370 -23.13 5.52 -1.35
CA ASN A 370 -24.47 5.47 -1.94
C ASN A 370 -25.39 6.45 -1.22
N GLY A 371 -25.83 7.49 -1.94
CA GLY A 371 -26.68 8.54 -1.40
C GLY A 371 -25.98 9.27 -0.25
N SER A 372 -26.61 9.29 0.91
CA SER A 372 -26.08 9.92 2.13
C SER A 372 -25.16 9.02 2.96
N ARG A 373 -24.93 7.76 2.55
CA ARG A 373 -24.06 6.85 3.31
C ARG A 373 -22.66 6.83 2.70
N PRO A 374 -21.61 6.97 3.54
CA PRO A 374 -20.24 6.94 3.05
C PRO A 374 -19.90 5.55 2.48
N GLY A 375 -18.81 5.52 1.72
CA GLY A 375 -18.10 4.31 1.33
C GLY A 375 -16.99 3.98 2.33
N ASP A 376 -16.17 2.99 1.99
CA ASP A 376 -14.98 2.64 2.76
C ASP A 376 -13.92 1.97 1.87
N LEU A 377 -12.65 2.26 2.10
CA LEU A 377 -11.53 1.67 1.38
C LEU A 377 -11.13 0.28 1.94
N TRP A 378 -11.63 -0.08 3.13
CA TRP A 378 -11.26 -1.29 3.88
C TRP A 378 -12.31 -2.40 3.83
N GLY A 379 -13.15 -2.41 2.79
CA GLY A 379 -14.27 -3.35 2.65
C GLY A 379 -13.87 -4.82 2.77
N LYS A 380 -12.67 -5.19 2.32
CA LYS A 380 -12.15 -6.57 2.39
C LYS A 380 -11.97 -6.98 3.85
N HIS A 381 -11.19 -6.20 4.60
CA HIS A 381 -10.93 -6.47 6.02
C HIS A 381 -12.23 -6.53 6.81
N ILE A 382 -13.14 -5.57 6.59
CA ILE A 382 -14.42 -5.52 7.30
C ILE A 382 -15.27 -6.76 6.99
N ALA A 383 -15.39 -7.14 5.73
CA ALA A 383 -16.17 -8.31 5.32
C ALA A 383 -15.57 -9.62 5.84
N THR A 384 -14.24 -9.77 5.84
CA THR A 384 -13.56 -10.97 6.34
C THR A 384 -13.65 -11.09 7.87
N VAL A 385 -13.40 -10.01 8.61
CA VAL A 385 -13.35 -10.06 10.09
C VAL A 385 -14.74 -10.08 10.71
N TYR A 386 -15.65 -9.24 10.21
CA TYR A 386 -16.97 -9.04 10.81
C TYR A 386 -18.10 -9.77 10.08
N GLY A 387 -17.84 -10.35 8.90
CA GLY A 387 -18.80 -11.12 8.15
C GLY A 387 -19.99 -10.31 7.65
N ILE A 388 -21.12 -11.00 7.40
CA ILE A 388 -22.32 -10.39 6.81
C ILE A 388 -22.99 -9.35 7.70
N ASP A 389 -22.84 -9.48 9.02
CA ASP A 389 -23.36 -8.55 10.03
C ASP A 389 -22.83 -7.12 9.85
N ALA A 390 -21.70 -6.98 9.14
CA ALA A 390 -21.09 -5.69 8.83
C ALA A 390 -21.62 -5.04 7.56
N TYR A 391 -22.54 -5.68 6.81
CA TYR A 391 -23.08 -5.12 5.57
C TYR A 391 -23.57 -3.67 5.80
N PRO A 392 -23.11 -2.69 4.99
CA PRO A 392 -22.51 -2.83 3.67
C PRO A 392 -20.96 -2.83 3.65
N PHE A 393 -20.34 -3.31 4.72
CA PHE A 393 -18.89 -3.48 4.90
C PHE A 393 -18.14 -2.16 5.02
N THR A 394 -18.68 -1.25 5.83
CA THR A 394 -18.11 0.06 6.10
C THR A 394 -17.84 0.23 7.60
N ARG A 395 -16.78 0.97 7.97
CA ARG A 395 -16.37 1.12 9.39
C ARG A 395 -17.43 1.84 10.23
N ASP A 396 -18.22 2.74 9.65
CA ASP A 396 -19.31 3.45 10.33
C ASP A 396 -20.33 2.49 10.96
N ILE A 397 -20.70 1.40 10.28
CA ILE A 397 -21.61 0.38 10.85
C ILE A 397 -20.99 -0.31 12.07
N ILE A 398 -19.70 -0.62 12.00
CA ILE A 398 -18.98 -1.25 13.12
C ILE A 398 -18.87 -0.27 14.30
N ILE A 399 -18.58 0.99 14.00
CA ILE A 399 -18.51 2.06 15.00
C ILE A 399 -19.86 2.23 15.67
N ASP A 400 -20.94 2.43 14.91
CA ASP A 400 -22.29 2.59 15.45
C ASP A 400 -22.70 1.41 16.33
N ARG A 401 -22.39 0.18 15.90
CA ARG A 401 -22.66 -1.03 16.69
C ARG A 401 -21.86 -1.03 18.00
N LYS A 402 -20.53 -0.82 17.95
CA LYS A 402 -19.66 -0.81 19.14
C LYS A 402 -20.03 0.35 20.08
N VAL A 403 -20.33 1.53 19.55
CA VAL A 403 -20.82 2.69 20.32
C VAL A 403 -22.12 2.34 21.03
N ASN A 404 -23.10 1.77 20.32
CA ASN A 404 -24.38 1.39 20.90
C ASN A 404 -24.24 0.27 21.95
N GLU A 405 -23.37 -0.70 21.73
CA GLU A 405 -23.05 -1.75 22.70
C GLU A 405 -22.48 -1.13 23.99
N ILE A 406 -21.48 -0.26 23.88
CA ILE A 406 -20.85 0.40 25.03
C ILE A 406 -21.83 1.32 25.75
N ARG A 407 -22.72 2.01 25.01
CA ARG A 407 -23.73 2.90 25.58
C ARG A 407 -24.97 2.19 26.12
N SER A 408 -25.18 0.92 25.76
CA SER A 408 -26.28 0.11 26.31
C SER A 408 -26.11 -0.16 27.80
N VAL A 409 -24.85 -0.15 28.27
CA VAL A 409 -24.50 -0.28 29.67
C VAL A 409 -24.60 1.10 30.33
N THR A 410 -25.69 1.35 31.06
CA THR A 410 -25.91 2.64 31.73
C THR A 410 -25.17 2.74 33.06
N LEU A 411 -24.99 3.96 33.57
CA LEU A 411 -24.43 4.21 34.90
C LEU A 411 -25.13 3.38 36.00
N GLU A 412 -26.45 3.22 35.93
CA GLU A 412 -27.26 2.40 36.84
C GLU A 412 -26.89 0.93 36.80
N GLN A 413 -26.60 0.39 35.61
CA GLN A 413 -26.17 -1.00 35.46
C GLN A 413 -24.72 -1.21 35.90
N LEU A 414 -23.87 -0.18 35.78
CA LEU A 414 -22.48 -0.21 36.24
C LEU A 414 -22.37 -0.11 37.76
N LEU A 415 -23.19 0.73 38.38
CA LEU A 415 -23.05 1.17 39.78
C LEU A 415 -24.19 0.73 40.72
N GLY A 416 -25.36 0.34 40.19
CA GLY A 416 -26.55 -0.03 40.96
C GLY A 416 -27.47 1.16 41.28
N ASP A 417 -28.79 0.95 41.17
CA ASP A 417 -29.84 1.98 41.23
C ASP A 417 -29.85 2.85 42.50
N SER A 418 -29.47 2.30 43.65
CA SER A 418 -29.57 3.00 44.93
C SER A 418 -28.50 4.09 45.10
N GLN A 419 -27.39 4.02 44.36
CA GLN A 419 -26.27 4.97 44.50
C GLN A 419 -26.15 5.93 43.31
N THR A 420 -26.83 5.68 42.20
CA THR A 420 -26.80 6.54 41.01
C THR A 420 -27.74 7.74 41.08
N VAL A 421 -28.68 7.77 42.03
CA VAL A 421 -29.64 8.88 42.20
C VAL A 421 -28.92 10.22 42.31
N ASP A 422 -27.80 10.28 43.04
CA ASP A 422 -27.00 11.50 43.24
C ASP A 422 -26.03 11.82 42.09
N LEU A 423 -25.90 10.91 41.11
CA LEU A 423 -25.03 11.04 39.94
C LEU A 423 -25.79 11.39 38.66
N ARG A 424 -27.12 11.31 38.67
CA ARG A 424 -27.96 11.72 37.55
C ARG A 424 -27.70 13.18 37.19
N ASN A 425 -27.65 13.48 35.89
CA ASN A 425 -27.35 14.80 35.34
C ASN A 425 -25.94 15.35 35.66
N LYS A 426 -25.03 14.53 36.18
CA LYS A 426 -23.61 14.88 36.35
C LYS A 426 -22.76 14.15 35.33
N ASN A 427 -21.67 14.78 34.92
CA ASN A 427 -20.61 14.08 34.21
C ASN A 427 -19.81 13.24 35.21
N VAL A 428 -19.46 12.00 34.91
CA VAL A 428 -18.75 11.11 35.83
C VAL A 428 -17.43 10.67 35.21
N LEU A 429 -16.33 10.85 35.95
CA LEU A 429 -15.00 10.35 35.60
C LEU A 429 -14.70 9.12 36.47
N LEU A 430 -14.44 7.98 35.83
CA LEU A 430 -14.00 6.75 36.48
C LEU A 430 -12.52 6.53 36.19
N TYR A 431 -11.70 6.48 37.23
CA TYR A 431 -10.31 6.09 37.13
C TYR A 431 -10.14 4.61 37.48
N LEU A 432 -9.89 3.80 36.46
CA LEU A 432 -9.73 2.36 36.59
C LEU A 432 -8.27 2.03 36.88
N ASP A 433 -7.96 1.60 38.11
CA ASP A 433 -6.60 1.19 38.46
C ASP A 433 -6.43 -0.33 38.47
N TYR A 434 -5.45 -0.79 37.69
CA TYR A 434 -4.99 -2.17 37.64
C TYR A 434 -3.50 -2.21 38.04
N PRO A 435 -3.13 -2.95 39.09
CA PRO A 435 -1.74 -3.01 39.52
C PRO A 435 -0.91 -3.73 38.46
N ARG A 436 0.09 -3.05 37.90
CA ARG A 436 1.18 -3.69 37.16
C ARG A 436 2.14 -4.32 38.17
N PHE A 437 2.65 -5.50 37.86
CA PHE A 437 3.88 -6.02 38.48
C PHE A 437 5.06 -5.33 37.78
N GLY A 438 5.67 -4.32 38.40
CA GLY A 438 6.85 -3.64 37.88
C GLY A 438 6.99 -2.20 38.38
N SER A 439 8.22 -1.79 38.68
CA SER A 439 8.59 -0.58 39.45
C SER A 439 8.55 0.75 38.71
N ASP A 440 8.20 0.79 37.42
CA ASP A 440 8.34 2.02 36.63
C ASP A 440 6.98 2.51 36.12
N CYS A 441 6.34 3.39 36.88
CA CYS A 441 5.14 4.09 36.44
C CYS A 441 5.14 5.53 37.00
N GLU A 442 5.92 6.45 36.43
CA GLU A 442 5.59 7.86 36.54
C GLU A 442 4.24 8.10 35.84
N TYR A 443 3.33 8.83 36.50
CA TYR A 443 1.98 9.10 35.99
C TYR A 443 2.02 10.28 35.01
N PRO A 444 1.80 10.09 33.70
CA PRO A 444 1.88 11.20 32.74
C PRO A 444 0.60 12.05 32.66
N TYR A 445 -0.43 11.79 33.47
CA TYR A 445 -1.74 12.41 33.33
C TYR A 445 -1.93 13.59 34.29
N LYS A 446 -1.87 14.84 33.78
CA LYS A 446 -2.01 16.06 34.60
C LYS A 446 -3.31 16.14 35.42
N ILE A 447 -4.36 15.42 35.01
CA ILE A 447 -5.61 15.38 35.75
C ILE A 447 -5.48 14.67 37.10
N LEU A 448 -4.55 13.71 37.24
CA LEU A 448 -4.28 13.01 38.49
C LEU A 448 -3.51 13.89 39.51
N ASP A 449 -2.99 15.04 39.07
CA ASP A 449 -2.38 16.02 39.96
C ASP A 449 -3.44 16.71 40.82
N LEU A 450 -4.65 16.90 40.28
CA LEU A 450 -5.76 17.58 40.95
C LEU A 450 -6.26 16.79 42.16
N ASP A 451 -6.47 17.48 43.28
CA ASP A 451 -7.30 16.93 44.36
C ASP A 451 -8.80 17.02 44.03
N TYR A 452 -9.64 16.53 44.94
CA TYR A 452 -11.08 16.53 44.72
C TYR A 452 -11.65 17.94 44.53
N ASP A 453 -11.30 18.90 45.39
CA ASP A 453 -11.85 20.25 45.35
C ASP A 453 -11.38 21.00 44.10
N GLU A 454 -10.10 20.86 43.74
CA GLU A 454 -9.53 21.40 42.50
C GLU A 454 -10.22 20.82 41.25
N PHE A 455 -10.49 19.51 41.24
CA PHE A 455 -11.24 18.87 40.17
C PHE A 455 -12.66 19.47 40.04
N LYS A 456 -13.37 19.67 41.16
CA LYS A 456 -14.73 20.23 41.17
C LYS A 456 -14.77 21.68 40.71
N VAL A 457 -13.72 22.47 41.00
CA VAL A 457 -13.57 23.84 40.49
C VAL A 457 -13.34 23.85 38.98
N LYS A 458 -12.47 22.96 38.50
CA LYS A 458 -12.11 22.88 37.07
C LYS A 458 -13.24 22.29 36.21
N TYR A 459 -14.00 21.33 36.75
CA TYR A 459 -15.07 20.62 36.06
C TYR A 459 -16.39 20.67 36.86
N PRO A 460 -17.03 21.86 36.96
CA PRO A 460 -18.26 22.03 37.73
C PRO A 460 -19.39 21.13 37.20
N GLY A 461 -20.21 20.59 38.12
CA GLY A 461 -21.29 19.66 37.76
C GLY A 461 -20.80 18.26 37.35
N SER A 462 -19.54 17.93 37.65
CA SER A 462 -18.96 16.61 37.40
C SER A 462 -18.64 15.89 38.71
N GLU A 463 -18.47 14.58 38.67
CA GLU A 463 -18.07 13.72 39.78
C GLU A 463 -16.91 12.82 39.36
N VAL A 464 -16.06 12.44 40.32
CA VAL A 464 -14.90 11.58 40.05
C VAL A 464 -14.82 10.44 41.06
N PHE A 465 -14.52 9.24 40.56
CA PHE A 465 -14.35 8.05 41.38
C PHE A 465 -13.07 7.30 41.03
N TYR A 466 -12.35 6.88 42.06
CA TYR A 466 -11.29 5.90 41.96
C TYR A 466 -11.88 4.49 42.03
N VAL A 467 -11.57 3.65 41.04
CA VAL A 467 -12.11 2.29 40.91
C VAL A 467 -10.98 1.26 41.06
N PRO A 468 -10.84 0.61 42.23
CA PRO A 468 -9.81 -0.41 42.45
C PRO A 468 -10.17 -1.73 41.75
N LEU A 469 -9.45 -2.09 40.67
CA LEU A 469 -9.74 -3.29 39.88
C LEU A 469 -8.83 -4.51 40.18
N GLY A 470 -7.84 -4.40 41.06
CA GLY A 470 -7.03 -5.52 41.57
C GLY A 470 -7.46 -6.01 42.96
N PRO A 471 -6.95 -7.15 43.46
CA PRO A 471 -6.93 -7.39 44.90
C PRO A 471 -6.23 -6.20 45.54
N ILE A 472 -6.79 -5.66 46.63
CA ILE A 472 -6.12 -4.65 47.44
C ILE A 472 -4.88 -5.33 48.03
N PHE A 473 -3.75 -5.32 47.30
CA PHE A 473 -2.55 -6.00 47.73
C PHE A 473 -1.97 -5.27 48.94
N ARG A 474 -1.92 -6.00 50.06
CA ARG A 474 -1.19 -5.66 51.28
C ARG A 474 0.33 -5.84 51.06
N SER A 475 0.94 -5.18 50.08
CA SER A 475 2.40 -5.19 49.95
C SER A 475 2.99 -3.81 50.21
N GLU A 476 4.22 -3.81 50.71
CA GLU A 476 5.00 -2.65 51.17
C GLU A 476 5.23 -1.59 50.08
N TYR A 477 4.90 -1.88 48.81
CA TYR A 477 4.91 -0.95 47.68
C TYR A 477 3.59 -0.15 47.52
N GLY A 478 2.54 -0.45 48.28
CA GLY A 478 1.23 0.22 48.21
C GLY A 478 1.15 1.61 48.86
N GLY A 479 2.25 2.09 49.46
CA GLY A 479 2.31 3.35 50.21
C GLY A 479 2.14 4.61 49.35
N GLU A 480 2.71 4.65 48.15
CA GLU A 480 2.52 5.79 47.22
C GLU A 480 1.18 5.72 46.50
N PHE A 481 0.70 4.53 46.16
CA PHE A 481 -0.62 4.34 45.55
C PHE A 481 -1.77 4.78 46.47
N ARG A 482 -1.64 4.57 47.79
CA ARG A 482 -2.56 5.13 48.77
C ARG A 482 -2.62 6.66 48.72
N LYS A 483 -1.52 7.37 48.41
CA LYS A 483 -1.51 8.84 48.33
C LYS A 483 -2.32 9.38 47.14
N CYS A 484 -2.31 8.69 46.00
CA CYS A 484 -3.16 9.05 44.85
C CYS A 484 -4.62 8.63 45.08
N ALA A 485 -4.86 7.42 45.60
CA ALA A 485 -6.20 6.92 45.90
C ALA A 485 -6.93 7.71 47.01
N THR A 486 -6.20 8.43 47.87
CA THR A 486 -6.80 9.31 48.89
C THR A 486 -7.29 10.65 48.36
N LYS A 487 -6.94 11.05 47.13
CA LYS A 487 -7.36 12.34 46.58
C LYS A 487 -8.82 12.35 46.15
N TRP A 488 -9.36 11.21 45.71
CA TRP A 488 -10.70 11.10 45.14
C TRP A 488 -11.55 10.04 45.86
N PRO A 489 -12.89 10.16 45.83
CA PRO A 489 -13.80 9.15 46.37
C PRO A 489 -13.53 7.75 45.79
N ILE A 490 -13.43 6.73 46.65
CA ILE A 490 -13.21 5.35 46.23
C ILE A 490 -14.56 4.67 46.00
N LEU A 491 -14.70 4.02 44.85
CA LEU A 491 -15.89 3.25 44.51
C LEU A 491 -15.94 1.94 45.32
N PRO A 492 -17.09 1.56 45.91
CA PRO A 492 -17.23 0.32 46.67
C PRO A 492 -16.84 -0.94 45.88
N SER A 493 -16.23 -1.91 46.58
CA SER A 493 -15.69 -3.15 46.00
C SER A 493 -16.73 -4.01 45.27
N GLU A 494 -17.98 -4.01 45.73
CA GLU A 494 -19.08 -4.79 45.13
C GLU A 494 -19.39 -4.27 43.71
N MET A 495 -19.40 -2.95 43.53
CA MET A 495 -19.64 -2.27 42.25
C MET A 495 -18.47 -2.45 41.28
N CYS A 496 -17.24 -2.50 41.81
CA CYS A 496 -16.03 -2.74 41.00
C CYS A 496 -16.07 -4.09 40.26
N THR A 497 -16.77 -5.10 40.78
CA THR A 497 -16.85 -6.44 40.15
C THR A 497 -17.72 -6.43 38.90
N SER A 498 -18.86 -5.71 38.94
CA SER A 498 -19.75 -5.52 37.79
C SER A 498 -19.07 -4.69 36.69
N LEU A 499 -18.32 -3.66 37.08
CA LEU A 499 -17.48 -2.84 36.19
C LEU A 499 -16.41 -3.68 35.47
N LYS A 500 -15.69 -4.58 36.18
CA LYS A 500 -14.71 -5.48 35.54
C LYS A 500 -15.34 -6.28 34.43
N LYS A 501 -16.51 -6.88 34.67
CA LYS A 501 -17.17 -7.75 33.69
C LYS A 501 -17.60 -7.00 32.42
N HIS A 502 -18.10 -5.77 32.56
CA HIS A 502 -18.61 -4.98 31.42
C HIS A 502 -17.52 -4.21 30.67
N ILE A 503 -16.45 -3.78 31.34
CA ILE A 503 -15.43 -2.92 30.73
C ILE A 503 -14.25 -3.74 30.18
N TYR A 504 -13.80 -4.81 30.86
CA TYR A 504 -12.62 -5.56 30.43
C TYR A 504 -12.85 -6.49 29.23
N GLY A 505 -14.10 -6.84 28.92
CA GLY A 505 -14.41 -7.64 27.72
C GLY A 505 -14.06 -6.92 26.40
N ASN A 506 -14.08 -5.58 26.42
CA ASN A 506 -13.98 -4.74 25.21
C ASN A 506 -12.83 -3.71 25.24
N CYS A 507 -12.01 -3.65 26.29
CA CYS A 507 -10.93 -2.68 26.44
C CYS A 507 -9.61 -3.38 26.72
N GLY A 508 -8.73 -3.49 25.72
CA GLY A 508 -7.38 -4.07 25.87
C GLY A 508 -6.37 -3.20 26.63
N GLY A 509 -6.79 -2.05 27.18
CA GLY A 509 -5.91 -1.06 27.81
C GLY A 509 -5.90 -1.12 29.34
N PHE A 510 -4.70 -1.19 29.92
CA PHE A 510 -4.46 -1.12 31.37
C PHE A 510 -4.39 0.35 31.84
N ARG A 511 -4.94 0.66 33.03
CA ARG A 511 -4.95 2.00 33.68
C ARG A 511 -5.54 3.12 32.82
N THR A 512 -6.86 3.25 32.89
CA THR A 512 -7.63 4.02 31.93
C THR A 512 -8.64 4.94 32.63
N LEU A 513 -8.83 6.13 32.07
CA LEU A 513 -9.88 7.05 32.47
C LEU A 513 -11.09 6.88 31.55
N ILE A 514 -12.27 6.67 32.14
CA ILE A 514 -13.53 6.54 31.42
C ILE A 514 -14.42 7.68 31.82
N THR A 515 -15.04 8.35 30.84
CA THR A 515 -16.03 9.39 31.10
C THR A 515 -17.42 8.94 30.73
N ILE A 516 -18.37 9.33 31.57
CA ILE A 516 -19.81 9.09 31.41
C ILE A 516 -20.50 10.46 31.43
N GLY A 517 -21.41 10.67 30.49
CA GLY A 517 -22.16 11.91 30.36
C GLY A 517 -23.29 12.02 31.37
N LYS A 518 -23.90 13.21 31.39
CA LYS A 518 -25.08 13.52 32.21
C LYS A 518 -26.27 12.60 31.97
N ASP A 519 -26.35 12.02 30.78
CA ASP A 519 -27.37 11.06 30.36
C ASP A 519 -27.05 9.61 30.78
N GLY A 520 -25.96 9.40 31.53
CA GLY A 520 -25.54 8.09 32.03
C GLY A 520 -24.87 7.21 30.99
N LYS A 521 -24.56 7.73 29.79
CA LYS A 521 -23.89 6.99 28.70
C LYS A 521 -22.40 7.30 28.63
N SER A 522 -21.61 6.31 28.25
CA SER A 522 -20.17 6.47 28.04
C SER A 522 -19.87 7.48 26.91
N LEU A 523 -18.96 8.40 27.19
CA LEU A 523 -18.47 9.44 26.26
C LEU A 523 -17.05 9.14 25.77
N SER A 524 -16.21 8.52 26.59
CA SER A 524 -14.84 8.13 26.24
C SER A 524 -14.41 6.92 27.05
N ARG A 525 -13.67 6.02 26.39
CA ARG A 525 -12.94 4.93 27.06
C ARG A 525 -11.49 5.31 27.34
N PHE A 526 -10.95 6.38 26.78
CA PHE A 526 -9.56 6.78 26.95
C PHE A 526 -9.40 8.27 27.25
N ALA A 527 -10.20 8.77 28.21
CA ALA A 527 -10.33 10.19 28.50
C ALA A 527 -9.01 10.84 28.97
N GLN A 528 -8.00 10.04 29.32
CA GLN A 528 -6.65 10.53 29.58
C GLN A 528 -6.03 11.30 28.40
N TYR A 529 -6.45 11.01 27.17
CA TYR A 529 -5.99 11.73 25.98
C TYR A 529 -6.82 12.98 25.67
N ASN A 530 -7.94 13.19 26.37
CA ASN A 530 -8.85 14.32 26.20
C ASN A 530 -8.44 15.53 27.07
N GLN A 531 -7.14 15.73 27.30
CA GLN A 531 -6.65 16.87 28.06
C GLN A 531 -6.33 18.05 27.14
N PRO A 532 -6.75 19.27 27.51
CA PRO A 532 -6.40 20.46 26.75
C PRO A 532 -4.87 20.62 26.72
N SER A 533 -4.30 20.48 25.52
CA SER A 533 -2.94 20.88 25.21
C SER A 533 -2.96 22.19 24.45
N SER A 534 -1.82 22.86 24.27
CA SER A 534 -1.73 24.08 23.45
C SER A 534 -2.14 23.88 21.98
N LYS A 535 -2.44 22.64 21.54
CA LYS A 535 -2.80 22.27 20.17
C LYS A 535 -4.15 21.55 20.03
N SER A 536 -4.91 21.31 21.11
CA SER A 536 -6.19 20.57 21.06
C SER A 536 -7.30 21.30 21.82
N SER A 537 -8.46 21.43 21.18
CA SER A 537 -9.69 21.99 21.76
C SER A 537 -10.55 20.97 22.51
N VAL A 538 -10.11 19.71 22.62
CA VAL A 538 -10.89 18.62 23.22
C VAL A 538 -10.91 18.75 24.74
N TYR A 539 -12.12 18.80 25.30
CA TYR A 539 -12.38 18.80 26.74
C TYR A 539 -12.51 17.37 27.28
N LEU A 540 -12.24 17.21 28.58
CA LEU A 540 -12.25 15.91 29.26
C LEU A 540 -13.53 15.09 29.02
N PHE A 541 -14.68 15.76 28.97
CA PHE A 541 -16.01 15.15 28.80
C PHE A 541 -16.57 15.33 27.39
N ASP A 542 -15.72 15.56 26.39
CA ASP A 542 -16.17 15.49 25.00
C ASP A 542 -16.47 14.04 24.61
N ASP A 543 -17.42 13.87 23.70
CA ASP A 543 -17.81 12.57 23.17
C ASP A 543 -16.83 12.11 22.11
N THR A 544 -15.78 11.39 22.54
CA THR A 544 -14.70 10.89 21.67
C THR A 544 -14.83 9.40 21.37
N LEU A 545 -15.87 8.73 21.88
CA LEU A 545 -16.01 7.28 21.82
C LEU A 545 -15.96 6.72 20.39
N ALA A 546 -16.66 7.34 19.45
CA ALA A 546 -16.68 6.90 18.06
C ALA A 546 -15.28 7.01 17.40
N ALA A 547 -14.57 8.11 17.67
CA ALA A 547 -13.21 8.35 17.16
C ALA A 547 -12.19 7.37 17.77
N GLU A 548 -12.34 7.02 19.05
CA GLU A 548 -11.51 6.00 19.70
C GLU A 548 -11.71 4.63 19.09
N ILE A 549 -12.97 4.25 18.82
CA ILE A 549 -13.27 2.97 18.16
C ILE A 549 -12.72 2.95 16.73
N LEU A 550 -12.85 4.05 15.98
CA LEU A 550 -12.26 4.16 14.65
C LEU A 550 -10.74 3.98 14.70
N HIS A 551 -10.06 4.61 15.65
CA HIS A 551 -8.61 4.47 15.85
C HIS A 551 -8.20 3.04 16.22
N ASP A 552 -8.98 2.34 17.04
CA ASP A 552 -8.75 0.93 17.35
C ASP A 552 -8.91 0.06 16.09
N LEU A 553 -9.96 0.29 15.29
CA LEU A 553 -10.19 -0.41 14.02
C LEU A 553 -9.05 -0.17 13.02
N GLU A 554 -8.53 1.06 12.97
CA GLU A 554 -7.38 1.41 12.13
C GLU A 554 -6.08 0.75 12.57
N LYS A 555 -5.95 0.35 13.84
CA LYS A 555 -4.79 -0.41 14.33
C LYS A 555 -4.90 -1.90 14.10
N GLU A 556 -6.11 -2.45 14.13
CA GLU A 556 -6.36 -3.87 13.84
C GLU A 556 -6.03 -4.22 12.38
N THR A 557 -5.99 -3.22 11.49
CA THR A 557 -5.74 -3.38 10.05
C THR A 557 -4.26 -3.38 9.63
N TRP A 558 -3.32 -3.07 10.53
CA TRP A 558 -1.85 -3.14 10.30
C TRP A 558 -1.24 -4.25 11.13
#